data_AF-A0A349ZX61-F1
#
_entry.id   AF-A0A349ZX61-F1
#
_cell.length_a   1.000
_cell.length_b   1.000
_cell.length_c   1.000
_cell.angle_alpha   90.00
_cell.angle_beta   90.00
_cell.angle_gamma   90.00
#
_symmetry.space_group_name_H-M   'P 1'
#
loop_
_entity.id
_entity.type
_entity.pdbx_description
1 polymer ?
#
loop_
_entity_poly.entity_id
_entity_poly.type
_entity_poly.pdbx_seq_one_letter_code
_entity_poly.pdbx_strand_id
1 'polypeptide(L)'
;MLKKRTVNLKEKHLQLLIVLATFLMVIARILLNEKGRTNPDSIRFMRTAHLLPVVDNTVTPMGYPAAIKLFTFTGLDEFWASKVIGLLAFFFMVYFSWRKKFFHRETVMLSGLFSFVSLFSYTMSEALMLPAAILFLFFATQIINGKYQQTHAFLLLTVLLILLYNIRYPALFIIGASGLYGFFRYRTSGKPFFFASICALLFVILYKFFFIDYFDENYTKDFLVIG
;
A
#
# COMPACT_ATOMS: atom_id res chain seq x y z
N MET A 1 -18.92 16.79 -10.02
CA MET A 1 -20.13 16.56 -9.19
C MET A 1 -20.76 15.24 -9.63
N LEU A 2 -20.54 14.13 -8.91
CA LEU A 2 -21.07 12.81 -9.30
C LEU A 2 -22.57 12.73 -8.96
N LYS A 3 -23.41 12.62 -9.99
CA LYS A 3 -24.87 12.47 -9.90
C LYS A 3 -25.21 11.29 -8.97
N LYS A 4 -25.99 11.55 -7.92
CA LYS A 4 -26.43 10.56 -6.93
C LYS A 4 -27.43 9.60 -7.60
N ARG A 5 -26.93 8.58 -8.30
CA ARG A 5 -27.75 7.55 -8.93
C ARG A 5 -28.29 6.62 -7.83
N THR A 6 -29.59 6.37 -7.85
CA THR A 6 -30.24 5.41 -6.94
C THR A 6 -29.72 4.00 -7.26
N VAL A 7 -29.15 3.34 -6.26
CA VAL A 7 -28.61 1.98 -6.40
C VAL A 7 -29.77 0.99 -6.30
N ASN A 8 -29.95 0.16 -7.33
CA ASN A 8 -30.99 -0.87 -7.38
C ASN A 8 -30.69 -1.97 -6.34
N LEU A 9 -31.72 -2.54 -5.72
CA LEU A 9 -31.59 -3.64 -4.74
C LEU A 9 -30.80 -4.83 -5.34
N LYS A 10 -31.08 -5.16 -6.60
CA LYS A 10 -30.36 -6.23 -7.34
C LYS A 10 -28.85 -5.99 -7.42
N GLU A 11 -28.44 -4.74 -7.59
CA GLU A 11 -27.02 -4.37 -7.68
C GLU A 11 -26.31 -4.55 -6.33
N LYS A 12 -26.99 -4.23 -5.22
CA LYS A 12 -26.43 -4.44 -3.88
C LYS A 12 -26.23 -5.92 -3.58
N HIS A 13 -27.19 -6.77 -3.96
CA HIS A 13 -27.06 -8.22 -3.81
C HIS A 13 -25.90 -8.77 -4.66
N LEU A 14 -25.75 -8.28 -5.90
CA LEU A 14 -24.63 -8.66 -6.75
C LEU A 14 -23.28 -8.24 -6.15
N GLN A 15 -23.17 -7.00 -5.64
CA GLN A 15 -21.95 -6.53 -4.98
C GLN A 15 -21.60 -7.36 -3.76
N LEU A 16 -22.59 -7.69 -2.93
CA LEU A 16 -22.37 -8.55 -1.76
C LEU A 16 -21.90 -9.95 -2.18
N LEU A 17 -22.52 -10.54 -3.20
CA LEU A 17 -22.11 -11.84 -3.74
C LEU A 17 -20.67 -11.81 -4.24
N ILE A 18 -20.28 -10.77 -4.98
CA ILE A 18 -18.90 -10.60 -5.46
C ILE A 18 -17.93 -10.49 -4.30
N VAL A 19 -18.24 -9.71 -3.26
CA VAL A 19 -17.37 -9.56 -2.08
C VAL A 19 -17.21 -10.89 -1.36
N LEU A 20 -18.30 -11.63 -1.14
CA LEU A 20 -18.27 -12.94 -0.49
C LEU A 20 -17.50 -13.97 -1.33
N ALA A 21 -17.76 -14.04 -2.63
CA ALA A 21 -17.06 -14.94 -3.54
C ALA A 21 -15.55 -14.61 -3.59
N THR A 22 -15.19 -13.33 -3.69
CA THR A 22 -13.79 -12.86 -3.64
C THR A 22 -13.12 -13.31 -2.34
N PHE A 23 -13.76 -13.07 -1.20
CA PHE A 23 -13.23 -13.46 0.11
C PHE A 23 -13.00 -14.98 0.21
N LEU A 24 -14.00 -15.78 -0.14
CA LEU A 24 -13.90 -17.24 -0.14
C LEU A 24 -12.80 -17.73 -1.08
N MET A 25 -12.68 -17.13 -2.26
CA MET A 25 -11.63 -17.47 -3.23
C MET A 25 -10.23 -17.08 -2.74
N VAL A 26 -10.07 -15.96 -2.03
CA VAL A 26 -8.78 -15.61 -1.40
C VAL A 26 -8.38 -16.67 -0.37
N ILE A 27 -9.30 -17.09 0.50
CA ILE A 27 -9.06 -18.15 1.49
C ILE A 27 -8.75 -19.47 0.81
N ALA A 28 -9.57 -19.90 -0.14
CA ALA A 28 -9.37 -21.14 -0.88
C ALA A 28 -7.99 -21.20 -1.54
N ARG A 29 -7.51 -20.06 -2.09
CA ARG A 29 -6.17 -19.99 -2.70
C ARG A 29 -5.03 -20.05 -1.70
N ILE A 30 -5.23 -19.56 -0.47
CA ILE A 30 -4.25 -19.71 0.60
C ILE A 30 -4.14 -21.19 1.00
N LEU A 31 -5.28 -21.87 1.15
CA LEU A 31 -5.34 -23.24 1.67
C LEU A 31 -5.00 -24.32 0.63
N LEU A 32 -5.42 -24.15 -0.63
CA LEU A 32 -5.30 -25.19 -1.66
C LEU A 32 -4.00 -25.11 -2.47
N ASN A 33 -3.14 -24.12 -2.21
CA ASN A 33 -1.87 -23.98 -2.92
C ASN A 33 -0.74 -24.61 -2.10
N GLU A 34 0.08 -25.47 -2.72
CA GLU A 34 1.14 -26.24 -2.05
C GLU A 34 2.11 -25.40 -1.22
N LYS A 35 2.36 -24.15 -1.61
CA LYS A 35 3.27 -23.23 -0.90
C LYS A 35 2.53 -22.08 -0.21
N GLY A 36 1.21 -22.19 -0.05
CA GLY A 36 0.37 -21.14 0.52
C GLY A 36 0.50 -19.80 -0.21
N ARG A 37 0.78 -19.82 -1.52
CA ARG A 37 1.03 -18.61 -2.34
C ARG A 37 2.18 -17.77 -1.79
N THR A 38 3.35 -18.40 -1.70
CA THR A 38 4.63 -17.74 -1.41
C THR A 38 5.56 -17.85 -2.61
N ASN A 39 6.37 -16.81 -2.83
CA ASN A 39 7.43 -16.77 -3.84
C ASN A 39 8.75 -16.33 -3.18
N PRO A 40 9.87 -16.23 -3.91
CA PRO A 40 11.14 -15.78 -3.33
C PRO A 40 11.04 -14.42 -2.63
N ASP A 41 10.25 -13.48 -3.16
CA ASP A 41 10.04 -12.17 -2.52
C ASP A 41 9.25 -12.29 -1.21
N SER A 42 8.27 -13.18 -1.15
CA SER A 42 7.56 -13.50 0.10
C SER A 42 8.51 -13.92 1.19
N ILE A 43 9.47 -14.80 0.87
CA ILE A 43 10.46 -15.30 1.82
C ILE A 43 11.34 -14.14 2.31
N ARG A 44 11.75 -13.24 1.41
CA ARG A 44 12.50 -12.04 1.78
C ARG A 44 11.72 -11.16 2.74
N PHE A 45 10.45 -10.84 2.44
CA PHE A 45 9.62 -10.03 3.34
C PHE A 45 9.42 -10.67 4.72
N MET A 46 9.18 -11.99 4.78
CA MET A 46 9.02 -12.71 6.04
C MET A 46 10.33 -12.77 6.83
N ARG A 47 11.47 -13.01 6.17
CA ARG A 47 12.79 -12.99 6.82
C ARG A 47 13.10 -11.61 7.40
N THR A 48 12.90 -10.54 6.62
CA THR A 48 13.10 -9.17 7.09
C THR A 48 12.19 -8.87 8.27
N ALA A 49 10.92 -9.29 8.22
CA ALA A 49 10.00 -9.14 9.34
C ALA A 49 10.49 -9.90 10.57
N HIS A 50 10.93 -11.15 10.43
CA HIS A 50 11.42 -11.97 11.54
C HIS A 50 12.56 -11.28 12.31
N LEU A 51 13.54 -10.76 11.56
CA LEU A 51 14.76 -10.16 12.09
C LEU A 51 14.56 -8.78 12.74
N LEU A 52 13.45 -8.09 12.44
CA LEU A 52 13.15 -6.81 13.08
C LEU A 52 13.15 -6.94 14.62
N PRO A 53 13.83 -6.00 15.34
CA PRO A 53 14.29 -4.68 14.87
C PRO A 53 15.68 -4.63 14.21
N VAL A 54 16.39 -5.74 14.09
CA VAL A 54 17.71 -5.78 13.43
C VAL A 54 17.53 -5.72 11.92
N VAL A 55 18.22 -4.77 11.27
CA VAL A 55 18.14 -4.57 9.81
C VAL A 55 19.25 -5.39 9.15
N ASP A 56 18.85 -6.50 8.52
CA ASP A 56 19.75 -7.44 7.82
C ASP A 56 19.88 -7.13 6.31
N ASN A 57 18.87 -6.51 5.69
CA ASN A 57 18.87 -6.21 4.25
C ASN A 57 17.99 -4.98 3.94
N THR A 58 18.52 -4.04 3.15
CA THR A 58 17.85 -2.77 2.75
C THR A 58 17.27 -2.78 1.33
N VAL A 59 17.41 -3.88 0.59
CA VAL A 59 16.94 -4.03 -0.80
C VAL A 59 15.41 -3.94 -0.88
N THR A 60 14.67 -4.33 0.16
CA THR A 60 13.21 -4.20 0.21
C THR A 60 12.75 -3.05 1.11
N PRO A 61 11.72 -2.28 0.70
CA PRO A 61 11.09 -1.27 1.57
C PRO A 61 10.58 -1.89 2.87
N MET A 62 10.76 -1.17 3.98
CA MET A 62 10.50 -1.70 5.32
C MET A 62 9.02 -1.71 5.72
N GLY A 63 8.15 -1.01 5.00
CA GLY A 63 6.74 -0.82 5.38
C GLY A 63 5.94 -2.10 5.42
N TYR A 64 6.12 -3.01 4.46
CA TYR A 64 5.42 -4.29 4.46
C TYR A 64 5.99 -5.31 5.47
N PRO A 65 7.32 -5.51 5.58
CA PRO A 65 7.92 -6.27 6.67
C PRO A 65 7.53 -5.77 8.07
N ALA A 66 7.51 -4.45 8.28
CA ALA A 66 7.07 -3.86 9.55
C ALA A 66 5.61 -4.18 9.83
N ALA A 67 4.73 -4.11 8.81
CA ALA A 67 3.34 -4.53 8.96
C ALA A 67 3.23 -6.01 9.36
N ILE A 68 4.03 -6.91 8.74
CA ILE A 68 4.07 -8.33 9.13
C ILE A 68 4.48 -8.47 10.61
N LYS A 69 5.58 -7.82 11.03
CA LYS A 69 6.05 -7.86 12.43
C LYS A 69 4.99 -7.37 13.42
N LEU A 70 4.23 -6.33 13.07
CA LEU A 70 3.17 -5.82 13.95
C LEU A 70 2.11 -6.90 14.25
N PHE A 71 1.79 -7.75 13.27
CA PHE A 71 0.83 -8.84 13.48
C PHE A 71 1.45 -10.04 14.19
N THR A 72 2.77 -10.25 14.15
CA THR A 72 3.38 -11.36 14.92
C THR A 72 3.31 -11.14 16.44
N PHE A 73 3.20 -9.88 16.90
CA PHE A 73 2.91 -9.59 18.32
C PHE A 73 1.59 -10.16 18.84
N THR A 74 0.68 -10.56 17.94
CA THR A 74 -0.57 -11.24 18.31
C THR A 74 -0.42 -12.76 18.49
N GLY A 75 0.80 -13.29 18.32
CA GLY A 75 1.10 -14.72 18.40
C GLY A 75 1.04 -15.47 17.06
N LEU A 76 0.83 -14.74 15.96
CA LEU A 76 0.90 -15.30 14.60
C LEU A 76 2.36 -15.44 14.14
N ASP A 77 2.65 -16.47 13.35
CA ASP A 77 3.90 -16.52 12.58
C ASP A 77 3.89 -15.50 11.43
N GLU A 78 5.05 -15.24 10.83
CA GLU A 78 5.21 -14.28 9.75
C GLU A 78 4.36 -14.63 8.52
N PHE A 79 4.13 -15.93 8.29
CA PHE A 79 3.32 -16.42 7.18
C PHE A 79 1.86 -16.03 7.37
N TRP A 80 1.22 -16.41 8.48
CA TRP A 80 -0.17 -16.10 8.78
C TRP A 80 -0.39 -14.62 8.99
N ALA A 81 0.54 -13.92 9.62
CA ALA A 81 0.54 -12.45 9.72
C ALA A 81 0.42 -11.80 8.34
N SER A 82 1.20 -12.28 7.36
CA SER A 82 1.12 -11.75 5.99
C SER A 82 -0.23 -12.02 5.30
N LYS A 83 -0.88 -13.16 5.59
CA LYS A 83 -2.21 -13.49 5.04
C LYS A 83 -3.29 -12.63 5.64
N VAL A 84 -3.21 -12.37 6.94
CA VAL A 84 -4.11 -11.44 7.64
C VAL A 84 -4.00 -10.05 7.03
N ILE A 85 -2.79 -9.57 6.72
CA ILE A 85 -2.60 -8.27 6.04
C ILE A 85 -3.30 -8.25 4.69
N GLY A 86 -3.17 -9.30 3.87
CA GLY A 86 -3.85 -9.39 2.57
C GLY A 86 -5.37 -9.32 2.69
N LEU A 87 -5.95 -10.04 3.64
CA LEU A 87 -7.39 -10.01 3.93
C LEU A 87 -7.84 -8.64 4.45
N LEU A 88 -7.10 -8.05 5.39
CA LEU A 88 -7.40 -6.73 5.93
C LEU A 88 -7.30 -5.64 4.87
N ALA A 89 -6.34 -5.74 3.95
CA ALA A 89 -6.23 -4.83 2.82
C ALA A 89 -7.48 -4.89 1.92
N PHE A 90 -7.92 -6.10 1.56
CA PHE A 90 -9.16 -6.29 0.81
C PHE A 90 -10.38 -5.70 1.53
N PHE A 91 -10.59 -6.06 2.80
CA PHE A 91 -11.70 -5.55 3.59
C PHE A 91 -11.66 -4.04 3.75
N PHE A 92 -10.48 -3.48 4.00
CA PHE A 92 -10.29 -2.04 4.08
C PHE A 92 -10.70 -1.36 2.78
N MET A 93 -10.27 -1.86 1.61
CA MET A 93 -10.65 -1.27 0.32
C MET A 93 -12.17 -1.28 0.11
N VAL A 94 -12.84 -2.40 0.36
CA VAL A 94 -14.30 -2.54 0.21
C VAL A 94 -15.03 -1.63 1.20
N TYR A 95 -14.66 -1.68 2.47
CA TYR A 95 -15.28 -0.88 3.53
C TYR A 95 -15.08 0.62 3.31
N PHE A 96 -13.85 1.03 3.02
CA PHE A 96 -13.49 2.43 2.79
C PHE A 96 -14.24 3.00 1.60
N SER A 97 -14.22 2.30 0.46
CA SER A 97 -14.91 2.73 -0.77
C SER A 97 -16.42 2.83 -0.57
N TRP A 98 -17.02 1.90 0.19
CA TRP A 98 -18.44 1.93 0.57
C TRP A 98 -18.77 3.14 1.44
N ARG A 99 -18.03 3.33 2.54
CA ARG A 99 -18.30 4.40 3.52
C ARG A 99 -18.08 5.79 2.91
N LYS A 100 -17.03 5.97 2.11
CA LYS A 100 -16.70 7.25 1.48
C LYS A 100 -17.40 7.46 0.14
N LYS A 101 -18.14 6.45 -0.36
CA LYS A 101 -18.78 6.45 -1.69
C LYS A 101 -17.79 6.81 -2.80
N PHE A 102 -16.56 6.31 -2.68
CA PHE A 102 -15.45 6.60 -3.58
C PHE A 102 -15.11 5.36 -4.38
N PHE A 103 -15.48 5.35 -5.67
CA PHE A 103 -15.26 4.23 -6.60
C PHE A 103 -15.68 2.85 -6.04
N HIS A 104 -16.79 2.78 -5.30
CA HIS A 104 -17.18 1.54 -4.61
C HIS A 104 -17.47 0.40 -5.59
N ARG A 105 -18.19 0.69 -6.68
CA ARG A 105 -18.57 -0.31 -7.68
C ARG A 105 -17.34 -0.88 -8.37
N GLU A 106 -16.47 0.03 -8.78
CA GLU A 106 -15.21 -0.25 -9.46
C GLU A 106 -14.28 -1.03 -8.52
N THR A 107 -14.20 -0.67 -7.23
CA THR A 107 -13.42 -1.38 -6.23
C THR A 107 -13.92 -2.82 -6.04
N VAL A 108 -15.23 -3.02 -5.92
CA VAL A 108 -15.83 -4.36 -5.78
C VAL A 108 -15.60 -5.20 -7.05
N MET A 109 -15.78 -4.62 -8.24
CA MET A 109 -15.54 -5.34 -9.50
C MET A 109 -14.07 -5.70 -9.70
N LEU A 110 -13.15 -4.75 -9.50
CA LEU A 110 -11.71 -4.97 -9.66
C LEU A 110 -11.19 -5.99 -8.66
N SER A 111 -11.62 -5.92 -7.39
CA SER A 111 -11.18 -6.88 -6.37
C SER A 111 -11.61 -8.32 -6.66
N GLY A 112 -12.72 -8.52 -7.38
CA GLY A 112 -13.17 -9.83 -7.84
C GLY A 112 -12.44 -10.38 -9.06
N LEU A 113 -11.59 -9.59 -9.73
CA LEU A 113 -10.76 -10.10 -10.83
C LEU A 113 -9.72 -11.08 -10.29
N PHE A 114 -9.44 -12.12 -11.08
CA PHE A 114 -8.51 -13.19 -10.70
C PHE A 114 -7.12 -12.68 -10.27
N SER A 115 -6.62 -11.62 -10.89
CA SER A 115 -5.33 -11.00 -10.54
C SER A 115 -5.35 -10.33 -9.16
N PHE A 116 -6.46 -9.72 -8.75
CA PHE A 116 -6.58 -9.10 -7.43
C PHE A 116 -6.86 -10.14 -6.34
N VAL A 117 -7.73 -11.12 -6.61
CA VAL A 117 -7.88 -12.31 -5.74
C VAL A 117 -6.53 -12.97 -5.50
N SER A 118 -5.72 -13.13 -6.57
CA SER A 118 -4.36 -13.64 -6.49
C SER A 118 -3.49 -12.82 -5.55
N LEU A 119 -3.52 -11.50 -5.73
CA LEU A 119 -2.68 -10.55 -5.02
C LEU A 119 -2.98 -10.51 -3.53
N PHE A 120 -4.26 -10.56 -3.12
CA PHE A 120 -4.64 -10.63 -1.70
C PHE A 120 -4.31 -11.98 -1.04
N SER A 121 -4.17 -13.06 -1.82
CA SER A 121 -3.72 -14.37 -1.32
C SER A 121 -2.19 -14.48 -1.17
N TYR A 122 -1.43 -13.69 -1.93
CA TYR A 122 0.02 -13.73 -1.95
C TYR A 122 0.63 -12.97 -0.78
N THR A 123 1.79 -13.44 -0.30
CA THR A 123 2.62 -12.69 0.66
C THR A 123 3.46 -11.67 -0.11
N MET A 124 2.85 -10.55 -0.45
CA MET A 124 3.45 -9.53 -1.32
C MET A 124 3.01 -8.12 -0.90
N SER A 125 3.92 -7.15 -0.99
CA SER A 125 3.63 -5.78 -0.54
C SER A 125 2.63 -5.01 -1.40
N GLU A 126 2.33 -5.49 -2.62
CA GLU A 126 1.27 -4.93 -3.46
C GLU A 126 -0.09 -4.99 -2.76
N ALA A 127 -0.34 -6.04 -1.96
CA ALA A 127 -1.58 -6.16 -1.18
C ALA A 127 -1.78 -4.96 -0.25
N LEU A 128 -0.71 -4.51 0.42
CA LEU A 128 -0.74 -3.34 1.29
C LEU A 128 -0.65 -2.00 0.52
N MET A 129 -0.02 -2.00 -0.65
CA MET A 129 0.10 -0.80 -1.50
C MET A 129 -1.27 -0.32 -2.01
N LEU A 130 -2.16 -1.24 -2.40
CA LEU A 130 -3.48 -0.89 -2.96
C LEU A 130 -4.37 -0.05 -2.02
N PRO A 131 -4.61 -0.42 -0.75
CA PRO A 131 -5.40 0.41 0.15
C PRO A 131 -4.75 1.78 0.41
N ALA A 132 -3.43 1.85 0.51
CA ALA A 132 -2.70 3.12 0.64
C ALA A 132 -2.88 4.00 -0.61
N ALA A 133 -2.84 3.41 -1.80
CA ALA A 133 -3.05 4.12 -3.06
C ALA A 133 -4.50 4.65 -3.17
N ILE A 134 -5.50 3.86 -2.75
CA ILE A 134 -6.90 4.32 -2.70
C ILE A 134 -7.06 5.50 -1.73
N LEU A 135 -6.40 5.46 -0.56
CA LEU A 135 -6.40 6.59 0.37
C LEU A 135 -5.80 7.84 -0.28
N PHE A 136 -4.63 7.69 -0.90
CA PHE A 136 -3.97 8.77 -1.63
C PHE A 136 -4.88 9.38 -2.69
N LEU A 137 -5.49 8.57 -3.56
CA LEU A 137 -6.41 9.05 -4.59
C LEU A 137 -7.65 9.73 -4.00
N PHE A 138 -8.20 9.19 -2.92
CA PHE A 138 -9.35 9.79 -2.24
C PHE A 138 -9.00 11.18 -1.73
N PHE A 139 -7.94 11.32 -0.95
CA PHE A 139 -7.55 12.59 -0.37
C PHE A 139 -7.07 13.58 -1.42
N ALA A 140 -6.31 13.14 -2.41
CA ALA A 140 -5.95 13.96 -3.57
C ALA A 140 -7.21 14.56 -4.22
N THR A 141 -8.24 13.74 -4.46
CA THR A 141 -9.51 14.22 -5.02
C THR A 141 -10.20 15.23 -4.11
N GLN A 142 -10.22 15.02 -2.79
CA GLN A 142 -10.82 15.98 -1.87
C GLN A 142 -10.07 17.31 -1.81
N ILE A 143 -8.74 17.28 -1.88
CA ILE A 143 -7.88 18.47 -1.89
C ILE A 143 -8.09 19.26 -3.17
N ILE A 144 -8.15 18.59 -4.32
CA ILE A 144 -8.45 19.22 -5.62
C ILE A 144 -9.82 19.90 -5.60
N ASN A 145 -10.80 19.30 -4.91
CA ASN A 145 -12.12 19.88 -4.71
C ASN A 145 -12.18 20.96 -3.61
N GLY A 146 -11.04 21.38 -3.05
CA GLY A 146 -10.96 22.47 -2.07
C GLY A 146 -11.54 22.16 -0.69
N LYS A 147 -11.70 20.88 -0.32
CA LYS A 147 -12.28 20.50 0.98
C LYS A 147 -11.32 20.59 2.16
N TYR A 148 -10.03 20.77 1.89
CA TYR A 148 -8.98 20.87 2.91
C TYR A 148 -8.25 22.20 2.77
N GLN A 149 -7.87 22.76 3.90
CA GLN A 149 -6.94 23.89 3.94
C GLN A 149 -5.57 23.46 3.40
N GLN A 150 -4.84 24.40 2.81
CA GLN A 150 -3.54 24.17 2.15
C GLN A 150 -2.51 23.46 3.04
N THR A 151 -2.42 23.84 4.33
CA THR A 151 -1.49 23.24 5.30
C THR A 151 -1.85 21.79 5.61
N HIS A 152 -3.11 21.53 5.91
CA HIS A 152 -3.63 20.18 6.17
C HIS A 152 -3.49 19.28 4.93
N ALA A 153 -3.77 19.83 3.74
CA ALA A 153 -3.58 19.14 2.47
C ALA A 153 -2.12 18.75 2.24
N PHE A 154 -1.19 19.67 2.51
CA PHE A 154 0.25 19.43 2.39
C PHE A 154 0.71 18.32 3.33
N LEU A 155 0.42 18.42 4.64
CA LEU A 155 0.85 17.42 5.62
C LEU A 155 0.33 16.02 5.27
N LEU A 156 -0.95 15.94 4.92
CA LEU A 156 -1.59 14.67 4.60
C LEU A 156 -0.99 14.04 3.33
N LEU A 157 -0.76 14.83 2.27
CA LEU A 157 -0.11 14.34 1.05
C LEU A 157 1.31 13.86 1.32
N THR A 158 2.10 14.61 2.09
CA THR A 158 3.48 14.25 2.43
C THR A 158 3.52 12.90 3.17
N VAL A 159 2.68 12.73 4.20
CA VAL A 159 2.60 11.48 4.96
C VAL A 159 2.19 10.31 4.06
N LEU A 160 1.20 10.49 3.19
CA LEU A 160 0.77 9.42 2.28
C LEU A 160 1.82 9.05 1.23
N LEU A 161 2.53 10.04 0.66
CA LEU A 161 3.59 9.80 -0.32
C LEU A 161 4.77 9.05 0.32
N ILE A 162 5.18 9.45 1.53
CA ILE A 162 6.23 8.75 2.29
C ILE A 162 5.77 7.34 2.66
N LEU A 163 4.53 7.16 3.11
CA LEU A 163 3.96 5.85 3.43
C LEU A 163 3.98 4.93 2.20
N LEU A 164 3.53 5.41 1.03
CA LEU A 164 3.54 4.65 -0.21
C LEU A 164 4.95 4.21 -0.59
N TYR A 165 5.94 5.09 -0.49
CA TYR A 165 7.35 4.78 -0.76
C TYR A 165 7.90 3.71 0.20
N ASN A 166 7.58 3.82 1.49
CA ASN A 166 7.98 2.84 2.49
C ASN A 166 7.31 1.48 2.28
N ILE A 167 6.12 1.41 1.67
CA ILE A 167 5.50 0.14 1.29
C ILE A 167 6.19 -0.42 0.03
N ARG A 168 6.40 0.42 -1.00
CA ARG A 168 6.94 0.04 -2.32
C ARG A 168 7.66 1.19 -3.02
N TYR A 169 8.91 0.96 -3.46
CA TYR A 169 9.69 1.93 -4.24
C TYR A 169 9.03 2.41 -5.56
N PRO A 170 8.21 1.61 -6.28
CA PRO A 170 7.39 2.12 -7.39
C PRO A 170 6.50 3.34 -7.06
N ALA A 171 6.27 3.65 -5.78
CA ALA A 171 5.64 4.91 -5.38
C ALA A 171 6.40 6.16 -5.85
N LEU A 172 7.67 6.06 -6.24
CA LEU A 172 8.42 7.13 -6.90
C LEU A 172 7.67 7.70 -8.11
N PHE A 173 6.98 6.86 -8.89
CA PHE A 173 6.16 7.33 -10.00
C PHE A 173 4.95 8.15 -9.51
N ILE A 174 4.36 7.78 -8.36
CA ILE A 174 3.26 8.53 -7.75
C ILE A 174 3.76 9.87 -7.21
N ILE A 175 4.94 9.90 -6.59
CA ILE A 175 5.59 11.13 -6.11
C ILE A 175 5.87 12.06 -7.31
N GLY A 176 6.49 11.54 -8.38
CA GLY A 176 6.77 12.30 -9.60
C GLY A 176 5.50 12.84 -10.27
N ALA A 177 4.48 12.00 -10.44
CA ALA A 177 3.19 12.41 -11.02
C ALA A 177 2.49 13.49 -10.17
N SER A 178 2.56 13.37 -8.84
CA SER A 178 2.03 14.37 -7.91
C SER A 178 2.77 15.71 -8.03
N GLY A 179 4.09 15.66 -8.16
CA GLY A 179 4.93 16.85 -8.36
C GLY A 179 4.63 17.54 -9.68
N LEU A 180 4.54 16.78 -10.77
CA LEU A 180 4.16 17.29 -12.09
C LEU A 180 2.76 17.91 -12.07
N TYR A 181 1.79 17.24 -11.46
CA TYR A 181 0.45 17.80 -11.27
C TYR A 181 0.49 19.12 -10.48
N GLY A 182 1.25 19.15 -9.38
CA GLY A 182 1.43 20.34 -8.56
C GLY A 182 2.06 21.51 -9.31
N PHE A 183 3.04 21.23 -10.17
CA PHE A 183 3.69 22.21 -11.04
C PHE A 183 2.71 22.79 -12.07
N PHE A 184 2.02 21.95 -12.84
CA PHE A 184 1.07 22.41 -13.86
C PHE A 184 -0.14 23.15 -13.27
N ARG A 185 -0.60 22.76 -12.08
CA ARG A 185 -1.77 23.36 -11.41
C ARG A 185 -1.41 24.31 -10.28
N TYR A 186 -0.20 24.85 -10.26
CA TYR A 186 0.36 25.60 -9.13
C TYR A 186 -0.50 26.80 -8.68
N ARG A 187 -1.16 27.50 -9.61
CA ARG A 187 -2.03 28.65 -9.30
C ARG A 187 -3.36 28.27 -8.65
N THR A 188 -3.72 26.99 -8.62
CA THR A 188 -5.01 26.50 -8.11
C THR A 188 -4.80 25.58 -6.90
N SER A 189 -5.15 24.30 -7.02
CA SER A 189 -4.98 23.28 -5.99
C SER A 189 -3.60 22.62 -5.99
N GLY A 190 -2.67 23.05 -6.86
CA GLY A 190 -1.39 22.37 -7.08
C GLY A 190 -0.30 22.65 -6.03
N LYS A 191 -0.39 23.74 -5.25
CA LYS A 191 0.67 24.10 -4.29
C LYS A 191 0.96 22.97 -3.27
N PRO A 192 -0.05 22.37 -2.59
CA PRO A 192 0.20 21.30 -1.63
C PRO A 192 0.83 20.07 -2.28
N PHE A 193 0.43 19.73 -3.51
CA PHE A 193 0.99 18.59 -4.25
C PHE A 193 2.45 18.83 -4.60
N PHE A 194 2.81 20.03 -5.05
CA PHE A 194 4.18 20.37 -5.42
C PHE A 194 5.11 20.29 -4.21
N PHE A 195 4.76 20.99 -3.11
CA PHE A 195 5.58 20.98 -1.89
C PHE A 195 5.63 19.60 -1.24
N ALA A 196 4.51 18.87 -1.17
CA ALA A 196 4.51 17.51 -0.62
C ALA A 196 5.41 16.56 -1.42
N SER A 197 5.43 16.70 -2.74
CA SER A 197 6.28 15.87 -3.60
C SER A 197 7.76 16.19 -3.43
N ILE A 198 8.12 17.47 -3.25
CA ILE A 198 9.49 17.87 -2.90
C ILE A 198 9.90 17.28 -1.56
N CYS A 199 9.05 17.39 -0.54
CA CYS A 199 9.33 16.80 0.77
C CYS A 199 9.48 15.27 0.71
N ALA A 200 8.63 14.60 -0.07
CA ALA A 200 8.73 13.16 -0.26
C ALA A 200 10.01 12.76 -1.03
N LEU A 201 10.40 13.52 -2.06
CA LEU A 201 11.68 13.30 -2.76
C LEU A 201 12.88 13.53 -1.85
N LEU A 202 12.84 14.59 -1.04
CA LEU A 202 13.88 14.85 -0.04
C LEU A 202 13.96 13.67 0.93
N PHE A 203 12.82 13.16 1.42
CA PHE A 203 12.79 11.96 2.25
C PHE A 203 13.43 10.77 1.55
N VAL A 204 13.16 10.51 0.26
CA VAL A 204 13.79 9.41 -0.49
C VAL A 204 15.31 9.54 -0.52
N ILE A 205 15.81 10.75 -0.81
CA ILE A 205 17.25 11.02 -0.87
C ILE A 205 17.88 10.79 0.49
N LEU A 206 17.30 11.37 1.55
CA LEU A 206 17.78 11.20 2.93
C LEU A 206 17.71 9.75 3.38
N TYR A 207 16.63 9.04 3.05
CA TYR A 207 16.46 7.62 3.35
C TYR A 207 17.53 6.77 2.66
N LYS A 208 17.87 7.08 1.41
CA LYS A 208 18.98 6.41 0.73
C LYS A 208 20.29 6.60 1.49
N PHE A 209 20.68 7.84 1.76
CA PHE A 209 21.98 8.13 2.39
C PHE A 209 22.09 7.64 3.84
N PHE A 210 21.06 7.88 4.66
CA PHE A 210 21.12 7.58 6.09
C PHE A 210 20.72 6.16 6.44
N PHE A 211 19.91 5.49 5.61
CA PHE A 211 19.42 4.15 5.91
C PHE A 211 20.01 3.13 4.94
N ILE A 212 19.76 3.26 3.64
CA ILE A 212 20.20 2.23 2.67
C ILE A 212 21.73 2.13 2.66
N ASP A 213 22.42 3.24 2.39
CA ASP A 213 23.88 3.24 2.21
C ASP A 213 24.60 2.87 3.53
N TYR A 214 24.10 3.32 4.68
CA TYR A 214 24.67 3.00 6.00
C TYR A 214 24.64 1.50 6.31
N PHE A 215 23.51 0.84 6.09
CA PHE A 215 23.40 -0.60 6.37
C PHE A 215 24.06 -1.47 5.29
N ASP A 216 24.10 -1.01 4.04
CA ASP A 216 24.72 -1.75 2.92
C ASP A 216 26.26 -1.71 2.99
N GLU A 217 26.86 -0.60 3.43
CA GLU A 217 28.30 -0.51 3.65
C GLU A 217 28.77 -1.46 4.77
N ASN A 218 27.97 -1.63 5.82
CA ASN A 218 28.25 -2.61 6.87
C ASN A 218 28.06 -4.04 6.37
N TYR A 219 26.99 -4.30 5.62
CA TYR A 219 26.72 -5.62 5.03
C TYR A 219 27.86 -6.09 4.11
N THR A 220 28.36 -5.22 3.24
CA THR A 220 29.47 -5.55 2.32
C THR A 220 30.79 -5.79 3.06
N LYS A 221 31.07 -5.02 4.12
CA LYS A 221 32.26 -5.24 4.97
C LYS A 221 32.19 -6.57 5.72
N ASP A 222 31.04 -6.92 6.31
CA ASP A 222 30.87 -8.18 7.04
C ASP A 222 30.90 -9.40 6.11
N PHE A 223 30.32 -9.28 4.91
CA PHE A 223 30.36 -10.34 3.89
C PHE A 223 31.78 -10.63 3.40
N LEU A 224 32.64 -9.61 3.30
CA LEU A 224 34.05 -9.74 2.89
C LEU A 224 34.96 -10.28 4.01
N VAL A 225 34.51 -10.30 5.27
CA VAL A 225 35.27 -10.84 6.41
C VAL A 225 34.93 -12.31 6.67
N ILE A 226 33.73 -12.75 6.27
CA ILE A 226 33.24 -14.13 6.49
C ILE A 226 33.51 -15.05 5.28
N GLY A 227 33.75 -14.49 4.09
CA GLY A 227 34.15 -15.22 2.88
C GLY A 227 35.65 -15.42 2.76
#